data_AF-A0A8T2IUZ7-F1
#
_entry.id   AF-A0A8T2IUZ7-F1
#
_cell.length_a   1.000
_cell.length_b   1.000
_cell.length_c   1.000
_cell.angle_alpha   90.00
_cell.angle_beta   90.00
_cell.angle_gamma   90.00
#
_symmetry.space_group_name_H-M   'P 1'
#
loop_
_entity.id
_entity.type
_entity.pdbx_description
1 polymer ?
#
loop_
_entity_poly.entity_id
_entity_poly.type
_entity_poly.pdbx_seq_one_letter_code
_entity_poly.pdbx_strand_id
1 'polypeptide(L)'
;MCNNHGLCRKEELRLIRLQLGLHDIPLDQCQSVTFNLEGCFSHLSSGLMRFQKLVLAFPGHLPKRELHKLESDIRDLLVNIMEEMDTQGITTSDIPALTLPKDTSTFQEKAALVLILSDLVDFMRDIHHLLV
;
A
#
# COMPACT_ATOMS: atom_id res chain seq x y z
N MET A 1 -12.28 -12.55 1.95
CA MET A 1 -13.09 -11.45 1.37
C MET A 1 -13.90 -11.92 0.17
N CYS A 2 -13.28 -12.46 -0.88
CA CYS A 2 -14.00 -12.99 -2.04
C CYS A 2 -15.04 -14.08 -1.69
N ASN A 3 -14.65 -15.18 -1.03
CA ASN A 3 -15.58 -16.29 -0.74
C ASN A 3 -16.74 -15.93 0.21
N ASN A 4 -16.52 -15.01 1.16
CA ASN A 4 -17.51 -14.71 2.20
C ASN A 4 -18.37 -13.48 1.87
N HIS A 5 -17.90 -12.58 0.99
CA HIS A 5 -18.54 -11.28 0.73
C HIS A 5 -18.68 -10.95 -0.76
N GLY A 6 -18.22 -11.81 -1.68
CA GLY A 6 -18.28 -11.56 -3.13
C GLY A 6 -17.34 -10.45 -3.64
N LEU A 7 -16.54 -9.85 -2.76
CA LEU A 7 -15.59 -8.79 -3.11
C LEU A 7 -14.30 -9.42 -3.65
N CYS A 8 -14.27 -9.69 -4.96
CA CYS A 8 -13.20 -10.47 -5.61
C CYS A 8 -12.37 -9.67 -6.63
N ARG A 9 -12.96 -8.66 -7.28
CA ARG A 9 -12.32 -7.92 -8.37
C ARG A 9 -12.21 -6.45 -8.04
N LYS A 10 -10.99 -5.92 -8.06
CA LYS A 10 -10.74 -4.50 -7.76
C LYS A 10 -11.41 -3.57 -8.79
N GLU A 11 -11.58 -4.04 -10.03
CA GLU A 11 -12.19 -3.31 -11.13
C GLU A 11 -13.67 -3.01 -10.90
N GLU A 12 -14.36 -3.86 -10.14
CA GLU A 12 -15.77 -3.70 -9.77
C GLU A 12 -15.95 -2.65 -8.67
N LEU A 13 -14.89 -2.30 -7.94
CA LEU A 13 -14.92 -1.41 -6.78
C LEU A 13 -14.46 0.02 -7.11
N ARG A 14 -14.30 0.37 -8.40
CA ARG A 14 -13.80 1.68 -8.85
C ARG A 14 -14.61 2.87 -8.32
N LEU A 15 -15.94 2.75 -8.26
CA LEU A 15 -16.79 3.82 -7.72
C LEU A 15 -16.59 4.02 -6.21
N ILE A 16 -16.41 2.92 -5.47
CA ILE A 16 -16.14 2.97 -4.02
C ILE A 16 -14.77 3.60 -3.79
N ARG A 17 -13.76 3.24 -4.59
CA ARG A 17 -12.43 3.85 -4.58
C ARG A 17 -12.52 5.38 -4.68
N LEU A 18 -13.29 5.88 -5.64
CA LEU A 18 -13.51 7.32 -5.85
C LEU A 18 -14.21 7.97 -4.65
N GLN A 19 -15.28 7.34 -4.13
CA GLN A 19 -16.01 7.87 -2.98
C GLN A 19 -15.14 7.95 -1.71
N LEU A 20 -14.21 7.01 -1.54
CA LEU A 20 -13.32 6.96 -0.39
C LEU A 20 -12.04 7.79 -0.58
N GLY A 21 -11.85 8.42 -1.74
CA GLY A 21 -10.63 9.19 -2.03
C GLY A 21 -9.37 8.33 -2.03
N LEU A 22 -9.48 7.04 -2.35
CA LEU A 22 -8.34 6.13 -2.39
C LEU A 22 -7.57 6.31 -3.69
N HIS A 23 -6.41 6.96 -3.58
CA HIS A 23 -5.49 7.11 -4.71
C HIS A 23 -4.52 5.93 -4.78
N ASP A 24 -4.21 5.49 -6.00
CA ASP A 24 -3.12 4.54 -6.25
C ASP A 24 -1.80 5.06 -5.64
N ILE A 25 -0.93 4.14 -5.29
CA ILE A 25 0.40 4.43 -4.76
C ILE A 25 1.39 4.27 -5.93
N PRO A 26 1.92 5.38 -6.48
CA PRO A 26 2.64 5.33 -7.74
C PRO A 26 4.11 4.90 -7.56
N LEU A 27 4.61 4.10 -8.50
CA LEU A 27 6.03 3.75 -8.68
C LEU A 27 6.60 4.34 -9.99
N ASP A 28 6.01 5.43 -10.47
CA ASP A 28 6.35 6.11 -11.72
C ASP A 28 7.83 6.49 -11.81
N GLN A 29 8.46 6.89 -10.70
CA GLN A 29 9.89 7.22 -10.68
C GLN A 29 10.79 6.00 -10.93
N CYS A 30 10.36 4.81 -10.47
CA CYS A 30 11.06 3.55 -10.70
C CYS A 30 10.88 3.01 -12.13
N GLN A 31 9.75 3.33 -12.77
CA GLN A 31 9.39 2.88 -14.13
C GLN A 31 9.64 3.95 -15.20
N SER A 32 10.22 5.08 -14.81
CA SER A 32 10.46 6.21 -15.71
C SER A 32 11.49 5.86 -16.78
N VAL A 33 11.34 6.44 -17.98
CA VAL A 33 12.31 6.28 -19.08
C VAL A 33 13.72 6.71 -18.66
N THR A 34 13.81 7.73 -17.81
CA THR A 34 15.03 8.21 -17.19
C THR A 34 15.04 7.82 -15.72
N PHE A 35 15.49 6.60 -15.44
CA PHE A 35 15.56 6.06 -14.08
C PHE A 35 16.22 7.04 -13.09
N ASN A 36 15.50 7.35 -12.01
CA ASN A 36 15.99 8.16 -10.91
C ASN A 36 16.02 7.30 -9.64
N LEU A 37 17.23 6.93 -9.19
CA LEU A 37 17.43 6.07 -8.03
C LEU A 37 16.82 6.68 -6.76
N GLU A 38 17.10 7.96 -6.49
CA GLU A 38 16.60 8.69 -5.33
C GLU A 38 15.06 8.78 -5.36
N GLY A 39 14.50 9.15 -6.51
CA GLY A 39 13.06 9.21 -6.72
C GLY A 39 12.38 7.86 -6.55
N CYS A 40 13.00 6.79 -7.06
CA CYS A 40 12.48 5.43 -6.93
C CYS A 40 12.45 4.97 -5.47
N PHE A 41 13.56 5.11 -4.74
CA PHE A 41 13.62 4.78 -3.32
C PHE A 41 12.67 5.61 -2.47
N SER A 42 12.53 6.90 -2.78
CA SER A 42 11.57 7.78 -2.11
C SER A 42 10.13 7.30 -2.34
N HIS A 43 9.76 6.94 -3.56
CA HIS A 43 8.42 6.39 -3.87
C HIS A 43 8.19 5.02 -3.24
N LEU A 44 9.21 4.17 -3.23
CA LEU A 44 9.18 2.84 -2.65
C LEU A 44 8.93 2.87 -1.13
N SER A 45 9.78 3.60 -0.40
CA SER A 45 9.64 3.77 1.05
C SER A 45 8.31 4.47 1.40
N SER A 46 7.94 5.51 0.64
CA SER A 46 6.68 6.22 0.82
C SER A 46 5.45 5.33 0.62
N GLY A 47 5.51 4.46 -0.38
CA GLY A 47 4.46 3.50 -0.67
C GLY A 47 4.28 2.48 0.44
N LEU A 48 5.37 1.86 0.91
CA LEU A 48 5.34 0.87 1.98
C LEU A 48 4.84 1.44 3.30
N MET A 49 5.33 2.62 3.69
CA MET A 49 4.84 3.34 4.87
C MET A 49 3.34 3.66 4.76
N ARG A 50 2.85 4.01 3.57
CA ARG A 50 1.42 4.25 3.34
C ARG A 50 0.60 2.97 3.45
N PHE A 51 1.06 1.85 2.88
CA PHE A 51 0.40 0.55 3.03
C PHE A 51 0.36 0.10 4.50
N GLN A 52 1.44 0.31 5.25
CA GLN A 52 1.48 -0.01 6.68
C GLN A 52 0.39 0.74 7.45
N LYS A 53 0.27 2.06 7.25
CA LYS A 53 -0.79 2.88 7.88
C LYS A 53 -2.19 2.44 7.45
N LEU A 54 -2.37 2.16 6.15
CA LEU A 54 -3.64 1.73 5.57
C LEU A 54 -4.11 0.40 6.15
N VAL A 55 -3.22 -0.58 6.26
CA VAL A 55 -3.53 -1.91 6.81
C VAL A 55 -3.94 -1.80 8.29
N LEU A 56 -3.28 -0.94 9.05
CA LEU A 56 -3.62 -0.68 10.46
C LEU A 56 -4.94 0.09 10.66
N ALA A 57 -5.41 0.83 9.65
CA ALA A 57 -6.64 1.61 9.73
C ALA A 57 -7.92 0.76 9.69
N PHE A 58 -7.83 -0.54 9.35
CA PHE A 58 -9.00 -1.44 9.26
C PHE A 58 -8.92 -2.64 10.21
N PRO A 59 -8.78 -2.43 11.53
CA PRO A 59 -8.78 -3.53 12.49
C PRO A 59 -10.12 -4.25 12.47
N GLY A 60 -10.11 -5.58 12.45
CA GLY A 60 -11.32 -6.42 12.55
C GLY A 60 -11.91 -6.90 11.21
N HIS A 61 -11.44 -6.38 10.07
CA HIS A 61 -11.84 -6.88 8.74
C HIS A 61 -10.91 -7.97 8.20
N LEU A 62 -9.70 -8.07 8.75
CA LEU A 62 -8.80 -9.22 8.60
C LEU A 62 -8.72 -10.00 9.91
N PRO A 63 -8.53 -11.33 9.85
CA PRO A 63 -8.24 -12.07 11.06
C PRO A 63 -6.89 -11.60 11.63
N LYS A 64 -6.82 -11.51 12.97
CA LYS A 64 -5.75 -10.78 13.68
C LYS A 64 -4.36 -11.27 13.34
N ARG A 65 -4.20 -12.60 13.19
CA ARG A 65 -2.90 -13.22 12.91
C ARG A 65 -2.37 -12.81 11.54
N GLU A 66 -3.23 -12.82 10.52
CA GLU A 66 -2.91 -12.43 9.16
C GLU A 66 -2.59 -10.93 9.09
N LEU A 67 -3.36 -10.10 9.80
CA LEU A 67 -3.09 -8.67 9.92
C LEU A 67 -1.72 -8.40 10.54
N HIS A 68 -1.40 -9.03 11.68
CA HIS A 68 -0.11 -8.86 12.34
C HIS A 68 1.06 -9.37 11.49
N LYS A 69 0.87 -10.48 10.79
CA LYS A 69 1.89 -10.99 9.88
C LYS A 69 2.14 -10.01 8.74
N LEU A 70 1.09 -9.54 8.07
CA LEU A 70 1.19 -8.58 6.98
C LEU A 70 1.86 -7.27 7.42
N GLU A 71 1.49 -6.77 8.59
CA GLU A 71 2.10 -5.58 9.20
C GLU A 71 3.60 -5.78 9.44
N SER A 72 4.01 -6.94 9.98
CA SER A 72 5.43 -7.25 10.18
C SER A 72 6.16 -7.37 8.86
N ASP A 73 5.62 -8.11 7.90
CA ASP A 73 6.26 -8.33 6.60
C ASP A 73 6.49 -6.99 5.86
N ILE A 74 5.53 -6.05 5.91
CA ILE A 74 5.68 -4.70 5.34
C ILE A 74 6.76 -3.90 6.11
N ARG A 75 6.75 -3.96 7.45
CA ARG A 75 7.71 -3.26 8.29
C ARG A 75 9.14 -3.73 8.03
N ASP A 76 9.34 -5.04 7.99
CA ASP A 76 10.67 -5.63 7.83
C ASP A 76 11.24 -5.28 6.44
N LEU A 77 10.40 -5.29 5.40
CA LEU A 77 10.78 -4.82 4.07
C LEU A 77 11.12 -3.33 4.06
N LEU A 78 10.29 -2.49 4.69
CA LEU A 78 10.53 -1.05 4.78
C LEU A 78 11.86 -0.74 5.48
N VAL A 79 12.18 -1.45 6.57
CA VAL A 79 13.46 -1.29 7.29
C VAL A 79 14.63 -1.59 6.36
N ASN A 80 14.61 -2.72 5.65
CA ASN A 80 15.68 -3.08 4.71
C ASN A 80 15.87 -2.01 3.62
N ILE A 81 14.77 -1.44 3.11
CA ILE A 81 14.83 -0.38 2.10
C ILE A 81 15.37 0.93 2.69
N MET A 82 14.96 1.29 3.91
CA MET A 82 15.46 2.50 4.57
C MET A 82 16.94 2.39 4.92
N GLU A 83 17.41 1.20 5.31
CA GLU A 83 18.84 0.94 5.51
C GLU A 83 19.62 1.12 4.19
N GLU A 84 19.12 0.59 3.07
CA GLU A 84 19.74 0.82 1.75
C GLU A 84 19.65 2.29 1.30
N MET A 85 18.59 3.01 1.65
CA MET A 85 18.52 4.45 1.39
C MET A 85 19.60 5.21 2.15
N ASP A 86 19.85 4.86 3.42
CA ASP A 86 20.87 5.50 4.26
C ASP A 86 22.29 5.25 3.71
N THR A 87 22.59 4.03 3.25
CA THR A 87 23.89 3.73 2.61
C THR A 87 24.14 4.55 1.35
N GLN A 88 23.07 4.90 0.62
CA GLN A 88 23.09 5.72 -0.60
C GLN A 88 22.97 7.23 -0.31
N GLY A 89 22.77 7.64 0.95
CA GLY A 89 22.57 9.05 1.34
C GLY A 89 21.21 9.64 0.94
N ILE A 90 20.21 8.80 0.71
CA ILE A 90 18.85 9.19 0.30
C ILE A 90 17.98 9.44 1.53
N THR A 91 17.28 10.57 1.56
CA THR A 91 16.38 10.92 2.68
C THR A 91 14.94 10.49 2.41
N THR A 92 14.23 10.10 3.47
CA THR A 92 12.80 9.77 3.39
C THR A 92 11.95 11.03 3.35
N SER A 93 10.91 11.04 2.52
CA SER A 93 9.89 12.10 2.54
C SER A 93 8.77 11.77 3.54
N ASP A 94 8.28 12.79 4.25
CA ASP A 94 7.12 12.67 5.13
C ASP A 94 5.85 12.38 4.33
N ILE A 95 5.08 11.37 4.76
CA ILE A 95 3.87 10.96 4.05
C ILE A 95 2.64 11.48 4.80
N PRO A 96 1.73 12.19 4.10
CA PRO A 96 0.46 12.62 4.68
C PRO A 96 -0.30 11.44 5.28
N ALA A 97 -0.84 11.63 6.48
CA ALA A 97 -1.73 10.63 7.07
C ALA A 97 -2.99 10.50 6.21
N LEU A 98 -3.31 9.28 5.78
CA LEU A 98 -4.60 9.02 5.13
C LEU A 98 -5.66 8.79 6.20
N THR A 99 -6.68 9.65 6.21
CA THR A 99 -7.88 9.49 7.01
C THR A 99 -9.03 9.03 6.13
N LEU A 100 -9.69 7.95 6.53
CA LEU A 100 -10.94 7.55 5.90
C LEU A 100 -12.04 8.56 6.22
N PRO A 101 -13.03 8.74 5.33
CA PRO A 101 -14.22 9.52 5.65
C PRO A 101 -14.87 9.03 6.95
N LYS A 102 -15.27 9.95 7.83
CA LYS A 102 -15.84 9.63 9.16
C LYS A 102 -17.11 8.77 9.11
N ASP A 103 -17.83 8.77 7.99
CA ASP A 103 -19.12 8.10 7.83
C ASP A 103 -19.05 6.82 6.97
N THR A 104 -17.89 6.14 6.99
CA THR A 104 -17.67 4.94 6.16
C THR A 104 -18.50 3.77 6.68
N SER A 105 -19.30 3.15 5.81
CA SER A 105 -20.09 1.96 6.15
C SER A 105 -19.22 0.69 6.22
N THR A 106 -19.67 -0.35 6.95
CA THR A 106 -18.97 -1.65 7.03
C THR A 106 -18.70 -2.28 5.65
N PHE A 107 -19.60 -2.07 4.68
CA PHE A 107 -19.37 -2.53 3.30
C PHE A 107 -18.22 -1.76 2.65
N GLN A 108 -18.21 -0.43 2.78
CA GLN A 108 -17.13 0.41 2.26
C GLN A 108 -15.79 0.10 2.93
N GLU A 109 -15.78 -0.20 4.24
CA GLU A 109 -14.55 -0.62 4.94
C GLU A 109 -13.99 -1.93 4.36
N LYS A 110 -14.86 -2.93 4.13
CA LYS A 110 -14.44 -4.20 3.50
C LYS A 110 -13.98 -4.00 2.06
N ALA A 111 -14.67 -3.17 1.29
CA ALA A 111 -14.28 -2.86 -0.08
C ALA A 111 -12.96 -2.08 -0.13
N ALA A 112 -12.75 -1.14 0.79
CA ALA A 112 -11.49 -0.41 0.95
C ALA A 112 -10.35 -1.36 1.25
N LEU A 113 -10.53 -2.29 2.19
CA LEU A 113 -9.54 -3.30 2.51
C LEU A 113 -9.18 -4.16 1.29
N VAL A 114 -10.17 -4.59 0.50
CA VAL A 114 -9.91 -5.36 -0.73
C VAL A 114 -9.11 -4.54 -1.74
N LEU A 115 -9.46 -3.26 -1.93
CA LEU A 115 -8.71 -2.34 -2.79
C LEU A 115 -7.25 -2.20 -2.32
N ILE A 116 -7.04 -1.91 -1.04
CA ILE A 116 -5.71 -1.73 -0.44
C ILE A 116 -4.85 -2.98 -0.59
N LEU A 117 -5.40 -4.16 -0.31
CA LEU A 117 -4.67 -5.42 -0.45
C LEU A 117 -4.37 -5.74 -1.92
N SER A 118 -5.28 -5.43 -2.84
CA SER A 118 -5.04 -5.63 -4.28
C SER A 118 -3.93 -4.70 -4.78
N ASP A 119 -3.97 -3.44 -4.37
CA ASP A 119 -2.95 -2.45 -4.71
C ASP A 119 -1.59 -2.84 -4.12
N LEU A 120 -1.56 -3.39 -2.90
CA LEU A 120 -0.32 -3.90 -2.29
C LEU A 120 0.26 -5.07 -3.10
N VAL A 121 -0.58 -6.01 -3.55
CA VAL A 121 -0.12 -7.13 -4.37
C VAL A 121 0.49 -6.64 -5.69
N ASP A 122 -0.13 -5.67 -6.35
CA ASP A 122 0.39 -5.09 -7.59
C ASP A 122 1.68 -4.32 -7.34
N PHE A 123 1.73 -3.50 -6.28
CA PHE A 123 2.93 -2.79 -5.85
C PHE A 123 4.10 -3.74 -5.56
N MET A 124 3.86 -4.84 -4.85
CA MET A 124 4.87 -5.85 -4.56
C MET A 124 5.34 -6.58 -5.83
N ARG A 125 4.45 -6.80 -6.80
CA ARG A 125 4.82 -7.37 -8.10
C ARG A 125 5.74 -6.43 -8.86
N ASP A 126 5.41 -5.14 -8.90
CA ASP A 126 6.23 -4.13 -9.55
C ASP A 126 7.61 -4.01 -8.89
N ILE A 127 7.68 -4.02 -7.56
CA ILE A 127 8.96 -4.05 -6.82
C ILE A 127 9.78 -5.30 -7.17
N HIS A 128 9.15 -6.46 -7.18
CA HIS A 128 9.84 -7.70 -7.49
C HIS A 128 10.48 -7.66 -8.89
N HIS A 129 9.80 -7.06 -9.88
CA HIS A 129 10.34 -6.85 -11.22
C HIS A 129 11.47 -5.82 -11.29
N LEU A 130 11.56 -4.90 -10.32
CA LEU A 130 12.62 -3.90 -10.25
C LEU A 130 13.90 -4.44 -9.57
N LEU A 131 13.74 -5.41 -8.66
CA LEU A 131 14.83 -5.94 -7.83
C LEU A 131 15.48 -7.23 -8.35
N VAL A 132 14.92 -7.86 -9.39
CA VAL A 132 15.40 -9.11 -10.02
C VAL A 132 15.81 -8.85 -11.46
#